data_AF-A0A645JF77-F1
#
_entry.id   AF-A0A645JF77-F1
#
_cell.length_a   1.000
_cell.length_b   1.000
_cell.length_c   1.000
_cell.angle_alpha   90.00
_cell.angle_beta   90.00
_cell.angle_gamma   90.00
#
_symmetry.space_group_name_H-M   'P 1'
#
loop_
_entity.id
_entity.type
_entity.pdbx_description
1 polymer ?
#
loop_
_entity_poly.entity_id
_entity_poly.type
_entity_poly.pdbx_seq_one_letter_code
_entity_poly.pdbx_strand_id
1 'polypeptide(L)'
;MIAEGAGGAKDFCDYVKDQTDVDVRPIVLGYTQRGGNPSAFDRVIASRMGAHAVNCLLNGVYNRAVGIRNNQIYDMDLTEALEVKRDFDYNLYNLNNVLARG
;
A
#
# COMPACT_ATOMS: atom_id res chain seq x y z
N MET A 1 0.36 -5.10 14.55
CA MET A 1 1.16 -4.21 13.69
C MET A 1 0.59 -2.80 13.77
N ILE A 2 1.41 -1.77 13.58
CA ILE A 2 0.99 -0.37 13.64
C ILE A 2 1.46 0.30 12.36
N ALA A 3 0.56 1.04 11.70
CA ALA A 3 0.93 1.86 10.55
C ALA A 3 1.59 3.16 11.06
N GLU A 4 2.64 3.63 10.37
CA GLU A 4 3.38 4.84 10.79
C GLU A 4 2.48 6.09 10.91
N GLY A 5 1.40 6.17 10.12
CA GLY A 5 0.42 7.25 10.20
C GLY A 5 -0.55 7.17 11.38
N ALA A 6 -0.59 6.05 12.12
CA ALA A 6 -1.46 5.84 13.28
C ALA A 6 -0.76 6.14 14.61
N GLY A 7 0.57 6.07 14.67
CA GLY A 7 1.36 6.34 15.88
C GLY A 7 2.75 5.70 15.88
N GLY A 8 3.58 6.09 16.84
CA GLY A 8 4.93 5.57 17.02
C GLY A 8 4.97 4.18 17.66
N ALA A 9 5.81 3.28 17.15
CA ALA A 9 5.96 1.93 17.69
C ALA A 9 6.46 1.92 19.15
N LYS A 10 7.31 2.89 19.52
CA LYS A 10 7.81 3.05 20.87
C LYS A 10 6.70 3.47 21.83
N ASP A 11 5.95 4.52 21.48
CA ASP A 11 4.86 5.05 22.30
C ASP A 11 3.81 3.98 22.59
N PHE A 12 3.51 3.12 21.60
CA PHE A 12 2.61 2.00 21.80
C PHE A 12 3.19 0.92 22.72
N CYS A 13 4.48 0.61 22.60
CA CYS A 13 5.13 -0.35 23.50
C CYS A 13 5.14 0.16 24.95
N ASP A 14 5.43 1.45 25.14
CA ASP A 14 5.42 2.10 26.45
C ASP A 14 3.99 2.04 27.04
N TYR A 15 2.95 2.35 26.25
CA TYR A 15 1.55 2.18 26.65
C TYR A 15 1.21 0.75 27.07
N VAL A 16 1.63 -0.28 26.32
CA VAL A 16 1.33 -1.68 26.68
C VAL A 16 2.01 -2.10 27.98
N LYS A 17 3.25 -1.66 28.22
CA LYS A 17 3.98 -1.93 29.47
C LYS A 17 3.33 -1.25 30.68
N ASP A 18 2.79 -0.06 30.50
CA ASP A 18 2.09 0.65 31.57
C ASP A 18 0.75 0.00 31.93
N GLN A 19 0.14 -0.74 31.00
CA GLN A 19 -1.17 -1.38 31.19
C GLN A 19 -1.09 -2.89 31.49
N THR A 20 0.05 -3.53 31.25
CA THR A 20 0.22 -5.00 31.34
C THR A 20 1.65 -5.38 31.72
N ASP A 21 1.83 -6.54 32.35
CA ASP A 21 3.18 -7.10 32.66
C ASP A 21 3.85 -7.78 31.45
N VAL A 22 3.44 -7.46 30.22
CA VAL A 22 3.98 -8.10 29.01
C VAL A 22 5.26 -7.39 28.54
N ASP A 23 6.37 -8.14 28.40
CA ASP A 23 7.58 -7.60 27.76
C ASP A 23 7.35 -7.44 26.25
N VAL A 24 7.35 -6.20 25.79
CA VAL A 24 7.21 -5.83 24.37
C VAL A 24 8.42 -5.03 23.89
N ARG A 25 8.82 -5.27 22.64
CA ARG A 25 9.97 -4.60 22.00
C ARG A 25 9.56 -3.99 20.66
N PRO A 26 9.79 -2.68 20.44
CA PRO A 26 9.48 -2.05 19.17
C PRO A 26 10.48 -2.48 18.10
N ILE A 27 9.97 -2.84 16.91
CA ILE A 27 10.77 -3.03 15.70
C ILE A 27 10.27 -2.03 14.66
N VAL A 28 11.12 -1.09 14.27
CA VAL A 28 10.82 -0.07 13.25
C VAL A 28 11.59 -0.42 11.98
N LEU A 29 10.86 -0.75 10.91
CA LEU A 29 11.46 -1.19 9.64
C LEU A 29 12.00 -0.01 8.81
N GLY A 30 11.31 1.13 8.81
CA GLY A 30 11.75 2.36 8.14
C GLY A 30 12.15 2.17 6.66
N TYR A 31 13.31 2.72 6.28
CA TYR A 31 13.80 2.74 4.89
C TYR A 31 13.98 1.35 4.25
N THR A 32 14.16 0.29 5.04
CA THR A 32 14.29 -1.08 4.52
C THR A 32 13.07 -1.49 3.69
N GLN A 33 11.88 -0.98 4.01
CA GLN A 33 10.65 -1.25 3.25
C GLN A 33 10.64 -0.64 1.83
N ARG A 34 11.51 0.33 1.55
CA ARG A 34 11.64 0.97 0.22
C ARG A 34 12.77 0.36 -0.63
N GLY A 35 13.57 -0.53 -0.04
CA GLY A 35 14.67 -1.22 -0.72
C GLY A 35 14.36 -2.68 -1.03
N GLY A 36 15.31 -3.36 -1.66
CA GLY A 36 15.21 -4.77 -2.04
C GLY A 36 14.83 -5.00 -3.50
N ASN A 37 14.92 -6.26 -3.93
CA ASN A 37 14.54 -6.63 -5.29
C ASN A 37 13.02 -6.66 -5.41
N PRO A 38 12.42 -6.06 -6.46
CA PRO A 38 10.99 -6.12 -6.68
C PRO A 38 10.52 -7.58 -6.76
N SER A 39 9.28 -7.85 -6.34
CA SER A 39 8.71 -9.19 -6.52
C SER A 39 8.45 -9.50 -8.01
N ALA A 40 8.15 -10.76 -8.33
CA ALA A 40 7.75 -11.12 -9.70
C ALA A 40 6.49 -10.35 -10.14
N PHE A 41 5.55 -10.16 -9.21
CA PHE A 41 4.35 -9.37 -9.45
C PHE A 41 4.70 -7.92 -9.78
N ASP A 42 5.53 -7.26 -8.96
CA ASP A 42 5.96 -5.87 -9.17
C ASP A 42 6.62 -5.67 -10.54
N ARG A 43 7.49 -6.60 -10.94
CA ARG A 43 8.12 -6.55 -12.27
C ARG A 43 7.11 -6.65 -13.40
N VAL A 44 6.18 -7.61 -13.32
CA VAL A 44 5.17 -7.82 -14.36
C VAL A 44 4.25 -6.60 -14.49
N ILE A 45 3.76 -6.06 -13.38
CA ILE A 45 2.87 -4.89 -13.42
C ILE A 45 3.62 -3.64 -13.92
N ALA A 46 4.86 -3.42 -13.51
CA ALA A 46 5.66 -2.28 -13.95
C ALA A 46 5.90 -2.33 -15.47
N SER A 47 6.26 -3.50 -16.02
CA SER A 47 6.42 -3.69 -17.46
C SER A 47 5.13 -3.42 -18.23
N ARG A 48 3.99 -3.94 -17.74
CA ARG A 48 2.69 -3.74 -18.40
C ARG A 48 2.24 -2.27 -18.36
N MET A 49 2.40 -1.61 -17.21
CA MET A 49 2.05 -0.19 -17.06
C MET A 49 2.93 0.70 -17.93
N GLY A 50 4.25 0.44 -17.98
CA GLY A 50 5.18 1.18 -18.84
C GLY A 50 4.85 1.02 -20.33
N ALA A 51 4.57 -0.20 -20.78
CA ALA A 51 4.16 -0.45 -22.16
C ALA A 51 2.85 0.29 -22.51
N HIS A 52 1.86 0.28 -21.61
CA HIS A 52 0.60 1.01 -21.81
C HIS A 52 0.80 2.52 -21.86
N ALA A 53 1.64 3.08 -20.99
CA ALA A 53 1.96 4.51 -21.00
C ALA A 53 2.57 4.94 -22.34
N VAL A 54 3.49 4.14 -22.91
CA VAL A 54 4.06 4.40 -24.24
C VAL A 54 2.99 4.34 -25.32
N ASN A 55 2.08 3.35 -25.27
CA ASN A 55 0.96 3.27 -26.21
C ASN A 55 0.03 4.48 -26.14
N CYS A 56 -0.25 5.03 -24.95
CA CYS A 56 -1.02 6.28 -24.81
C CYS A 56 -0.34 7.42 -25.58
N LEU A 57 0.97 7.60 -25.37
CA LEU A 57 1.74 8.67 -26.03
C LEU A 57 1.76 8.52 -27.55
N LEU A 58 1.94 7.30 -28.06
CA LEU A 58 1.92 7.01 -29.51
C LEU A 58 0.56 7.30 -30.14
N ASN A 59 -0.53 7.14 -29.39
CA ASN A 59 -1.88 7.44 -29.84
C ASN A 59 -2.29 8.91 -29.61
N GLY A 60 -1.36 9.78 -29.22
CA GLY A 60 -1.64 11.19 -28.96
C GLY A 60 -2.46 11.44 -27.69
N VAL A 61 -2.51 10.46 -26.77
CA VAL A 61 -3.21 10.56 -25.49
C VAL A 61 -2.19 10.95 -24.41
N TYR A 62 -2.38 12.13 -23.82
CA TYR A 62 -1.50 12.72 -22.82
C TYR A 62 -2.23 12.94 -21.49
N ASN A 63 -1.48 13.36 -20.46
CA ASN A 63 -2.02 13.69 -19.13
C ASN A 63 -2.80 12.53 -18.47
N ARG A 64 -2.24 11.31 -18.56
CA ARG A 64 -2.87 10.09 -18.06
C ARG A 64 -2.11 9.52 -16.87
N ALA A 65 -2.84 9.06 -15.85
CA ALA A 65 -2.32 8.20 -14.80
C ALA A 65 -2.63 6.74 -15.15
N VAL A 66 -1.60 5.90 -15.26
CA VAL A 66 -1.75 4.47 -15.55
C VAL A 66 -1.78 3.68 -14.24
N GLY A 67 -2.64 2.66 -14.17
CA GLY A 67 -2.76 1.81 -12.99
C GLY A 67 -3.36 0.43 -13.30
N ILE A 68 -3.72 -0.28 -12.23
CA ILE A 68 -4.43 -1.56 -12.30
C ILE A 68 -5.77 -1.43 -11.60
N ARG A 69 -6.84 -1.87 -12.25
CA ARG A 69 -8.18 -1.97 -11.68
C ARG A 69 -8.80 -3.28 -12.13
N ASN A 70 -9.38 -4.04 -11.20
CA ASN A 70 -9.99 -5.34 -11.48
C ASN A 70 -9.07 -6.27 -12.31
N ASN A 71 -7.78 -6.31 -11.95
CA ASN A 71 -6.73 -7.11 -12.62
C ASN A 71 -6.44 -6.73 -14.10
N GLN A 72 -6.89 -5.55 -14.54
CA GLN A 72 -6.65 -5.04 -15.89
C GLN A 72 -5.84 -3.74 -15.83
N ILE A 73 -4.97 -3.51 -16.82
CA ILE A 73 -4.32 -2.21 -17.00
C ILE A 73 -5.38 -1.22 -17.44
N TYR A 74 -5.40 -0.07 -16.80
CA TYR A 74 -6.25 1.06 -17.18
C TYR A 74 -5.46 2.35 -17.07
N ASP A 75 -5.99 3.40 -17.68
CA ASP A 75 -5.53 4.76 -17.47
C ASP A 75 -6.71 5.69 -17.21
N MET A 76 -6.49 6.73 -16.42
CA MET A 76 -7.48 7.76 -16.10
C MET A 76 -6.87 9.16 -16.22
N ASP A 77 -7.68 10.22 -16.23
CA ASP A 77 -7.15 11.57 -16.33
C ASP A 77 -6.32 11.87 -15.08
N LEU A 78 -5.17 12.53 -15.25
CA LEU A 78 -4.27 12.77 -14.13
C LEU A 78 -4.92 13.65 -13.05
N THR A 79 -5.72 14.65 -13.43
CA THR A 79 -6.40 15.51 -12.46
C THR A 79 -7.47 14.71 -11.71
N GLU A 80 -8.25 13.90 -12.43
CA GLU A 80 -9.24 13.01 -11.81
C GLU A 80 -8.56 12.01 -10.85
N ALA A 81 -7.41 11.44 -11.23
CA ALA A 81 -6.67 10.47 -10.43
C ALA A 81 -6.25 11.02 -9.06
N LEU A 82 -5.88 12.30 -9.01
CA LEU A 82 -5.48 12.98 -7.77
C LEU A 82 -6.66 13.21 -6.81
N GLU A 83 -7.89 13.23 -7.32
CA GLU A 83 -9.10 13.42 -6.52
C GLU A 83 -9.69 12.09 -6.00
N VAL A 84 -9.24 10.96 -6.54
CA VAL A 84 -9.71 9.63 -6.11
C VAL A 84 -9.36 9.40 -4.64
N LYS A 85 -10.41 9.25 -3.82
CA LYS A 85 -10.25 8.89 -2.41
C LYS A 85 -9.91 7.41 -2.28
N ARG A 86 -9.01 7.11 -1.35
CA ARG A 86 -8.62 5.74 -1.04
C ARG A 86 -9.62 5.14 -0.06
N ASP A 87 -10.40 4.16 -0.51
CA ASP A 87 -11.30 3.41 0.36
C ASP A 87 -10.52 2.39 1.19
N PHE A 88 -10.88 2.29 2.47
CA PHE A 88 -10.31 1.30 3.37
C PHE A 88 -11.17 0.04 3.35
N ASP A 89 -10.54 -1.12 3.16
CA ASP A 89 -11.24 -2.40 3.13
C ASP A 89 -11.54 -2.89 4.57
N TYR A 90 -12.70 -2.49 5.08
CA TYR A 90 -13.19 -2.91 6.39
C TYR A 90 -13.48 -4.41 6.46
N ASN A 91 -13.80 -5.06 5.34
CA ASN A 91 -14.06 -6.50 5.33
C ASN A 91 -12.78 -7.28 5.61
N LEU A 92 -11.68 -6.91 4.96
CA LEU A 92 -10.37 -7.51 5.22
C LEU A 92 -9.89 -7.24 6.65
N TYR A 93 -10.09 -6.03 7.16
CA TYR A 93 -9.78 -5.69 8.55
C TYR A 93 -10.56 -6.57 9.54
N ASN A 94 -11.88 -6.72 9.33
CA ASN A 94 -12.73 -7.55 10.18
C ASN A 94 -12.37 -9.03 10.08
N LEU A 95 -12.03 -9.53 8.89
CA LEU A 95 -11.57 -10.90 8.70
C LEU A 95 -10.32 -11.21 9.52
N ASN A 96 -9.34 -10.30 9.52
CA ASN A 96 -8.13 -10.44 10.35
C ASN A 96 -8.49 -10.58 11.85
N ASN A 97 -9.43 -9.77 12.35
CA ASN A 97 -9.88 -9.85 13.74
C ASN A 97 -10.53 -11.20 14.11
N VAL A 98 -11.17 -11.88 13.15
CA VAL A 98 -11.72 -13.22 13.34
C VAL A 98 -10.60 -14.25 13.37
N LEU A 99 -9.67 -14.19 12.41
CA LEU A 99 -8.58 -15.16 12.29
C LEU A 99 -7.57 -15.07 13.45
N ALA A 100 -7.30 -13.87 13.96
CA ALA A 100 -6.35 -13.65 15.07
C ALA A 100 -6.87 -14.10 16.44
N ARG A 101 -8.14 -14.51 16.54
CA ARG A 101 -8.77 -15.06 17.76
C ARG A 101 -8.83 -16.59 17.77
N GLY A 102 -8.47 -17.24 16.65
CA GLY A 102 -8.43 -18.69 16.51
C GLY A 102 -7.12 -19.31 16.98
#